data_AF-A0A318K1A1-F1
#
_entry.id   AF-A0A318K1A1-F1
#
_cell.length_a   1.000
_cell.length_b   1.000
_cell.length_c   1.000
_cell.angle_alpha   90.00
_cell.angle_beta   90.00
_cell.angle_gamma   90.00
#
_symmetry.space_group_name_H-M   'P 1'
#
loop_
_entity.id
_entity.type
_entity.pdbx_description
1 polymer ?
#
loop_
_entity_poly.entity_id
_entity_poly.type
_entity_poly.pdbx_seq_one_letter_code
_entity_poly.pdbx_strand_id
1 'polypeptide(L)'
;MASALAHPDFPAQHGADSSQATESPCPSEPDVHLRFQWEDWVFDYRGCRTAVENFLRKWSQGHNPAITAVGIFDGFLPDHRMPCEELWLLP
;
A
#
# COMPACT_ATOMS: atom_id res chain seq x y z
N MET A 1 -63.47 8.50 5.69
CA MET A 1 -63.20 7.22 5.01
C MET A 1 -61.68 7.13 4.83
N ALA A 2 -60.99 6.46 5.74
CA ALA A 2 -59.54 6.26 5.69
C ALA A 2 -59.25 4.87 5.10
N SER A 3 -58.40 4.80 4.07
CA SER A 3 -57.68 3.59 3.67
C SER A 3 -56.66 3.89 2.57
N ALA A 4 -55.39 3.63 2.85
CA ALA A 4 -54.48 2.86 2.00
C ALA A 4 -53.21 2.51 2.78
N LEU A 5 -52.79 1.26 2.65
CA LEU A 5 -51.76 0.52 3.38
C LEU A 5 -50.39 0.55 2.68
N ALA A 6 -49.35 0.18 3.45
CA ALA A 6 -48.07 -0.44 3.05
C ALA A 6 -47.03 0.45 2.33
N HIS A 7 -45.71 0.39 2.53
CA HIS A 7 -44.75 -0.47 3.26
C HIS A 7 -43.40 0.32 3.36
N PRO A 8 -42.33 -0.18 4.01
CA PRO A 8 -41.26 0.63 4.61
C PRO A 8 -40.22 1.20 3.63
N ASP A 9 -39.78 2.42 3.93
CA ASP A 9 -38.67 3.13 3.31
C ASP A 9 -37.33 2.46 3.70
N PHE A 10 -36.74 1.71 2.78
CA PHE A 10 -35.33 1.32 2.84
C PHE A 10 -34.52 2.43 2.18
N PRO A 11 -33.66 3.16 2.90
CA PRO A 11 -32.68 3.99 2.23
C PRO A 11 -31.63 3.07 1.59
N ALA A 12 -31.66 3.03 0.26
CA ALA A 12 -30.55 2.59 -0.56
C ALA A 12 -29.35 3.52 -0.30
N GLN A 13 -28.45 3.12 0.60
CA GLN A 13 -27.17 3.79 0.72
C GLN A 13 -26.26 3.36 -0.44
N HIS A 14 -26.43 4.04 -1.57
CA HIS A 14 -25.35 4.28 -2.52
C HIS A 14 -24.29 5.15 -1.81
N GLY A 15 -23.43 4.50 -1.03
CA GLY A 15 -22.15 5.06 -0.62
C GLY A 15 -21.10 4.61 -1.63
N ALA A 16 -21.10 5.25 -2.79
CA ALA A 16 -19.91 5.28 -3.64
C ALA A 16 -18.85 6.09 -2.89
N ASP A 17 -18.11 5.47 -1.97
CA ASP A 17 -16.85 6.03 -1.52
C ASP A 17 -15.78 5.62 -2.53
N SER A 18 -15.78 6.40 -3.60
CA SER A 18 -14.73 6.48 -4.60
C SER A 18 -13.48 7.09 -3.97
N SER A 19 -12.87 6.38 -3.04
CA SER A 19 -11.51 6.68 -2.56
C SER A 19 -10.55 5.58 -3.00
N GLN A 20 -10.75 5.07 -4.22
CA GLN A 20 -9.64 4.55 -5.01
C GLN A 20 -8.83 5.78 -5.43
N ALA A 21 -8.11 6.36 -4.46
CA ALA A 21 -7.16 7.42 -4.70
C ALA A 21 -6.27 6.90 -5.82
N THR A 22 -6.35 7.56 -6.96
CA THR A 22 -5.39 7.35 -8.02
C THR A 22 -4.12 8.01 -7.50
N GLU A 23 -3.41 7.27 -6.64
CA GLU A 23 -2.12 7.64 -6.05
C GLU A 23 -1.12 7.66 -7.20
N SER A 24 -1.19 8.72 -7.99
CA SER A 24 -0.01 9.21 -8.67
C SER A 24 1.01 9.48 -7.56
N PRO A 25 2.22 8.94 -7.66
CA PRO A 25 3.24 9.08 -6.62
C PRO A 25 3.41 10.56 -6.32
N CYS A 26 2.95 10.98 -5.14
CA CYS A 26 3.02 12.36 -4.78
C CYS A 26 4.50 12.65 -4.47
N PRO A 27 5.15 13.62 -5.13
CA PRO A 27 6.55 13.95 -4.86
C PRO A 27 6.80 14.45 -3.41
N SER A 28 5.73 14.62 -2.63
CA SER A 28 5.75 14.97 -1.21
C SER A 28 5.64 13.78 -0.27
N GLU A 29 5.49 12.55 -0.77
CA GLU A 29 5.43 11.37 0.09
C GLU A 29 6.78 11.12 0.76
N PRO A 30 6.80 10.82 2.07
CA PRO A 30 8.03 10.51 2.76
C PRO A 30 8.60 9.19 2.24
N ASP A 31 9.92 9.17 2.07
CA ASP A 31 10.64 7.92 1.91
C ASP A 31 10.53 7.10 3.20
N VAL A 32 10.56 5.78 3.05
CA VAL A 32 10.55 4.80 4.13
C VAL A 32 11.68 3.80 3.93
N HIS A 33 12.11 3.17 5.02
CA HIS A 33 13.14 2.14 4.96
C HIS A 33 12.51 0.80 4.55
N LEU A 34 13.02 0.19 3.50
CA LEU A 34 12.76 -1.18 3.11
C LEU A 34 13.97 -2.05 3.44
N ARG A 35 13.76 -3.10 4.22
CA ARG A 35 14.79 -4.09 4.57
C ARG A 35 14.45 -5.45 4.00
N PHE A 36 15.43 -6.08 3.35
CA PHE A 36 15.44 -7.49 3.02
C PHE A 36 16.39 -8.24 3.93
N GLN A 37 15.98 -9.42 4.38
CA GLN A 37 16.81 -10.33 5.15
C GLN A 37 16.75 -11.71 4.51
N TRP A 38 17.93 -12.28 4.23
CA TRP A 38 18.08 -13.64 3.76
C TRP A 38 19.31 -14.25 4.43
N GLU A 39 19.09 -15.27 5.27
CA GLU A 39 20.14 -15.83 6.14
C GLU A 39 20.83 -14.72 6.95
N ASP A 40 22.14 -14.56 6.80
CA ASP A 40 22.94 -13.53 7.47
C ASP A 40 23.05 -12.22 6.66
N TRP A 41 22.41 -12.15 5.49
CA TRP A 41 22.48 -10.99 4.60
C TRP A 41 21.33 -10.02 4.87
N VAL A 42 21.69 -8.76 5.04
CA VAL A 42 20.75 -7.64 5.19
C VAL A 42 20.95 -6.67 4.03
N PHE A 43 19.86 -6.30 3.37
CA PHE A 43 19.86 -5.28 2.32
C PHE A 43 18.88 -4.19 2.70
N ASP A 44 19.38 -2.96 2.76
CA ASP A 44 18.63 -1.79 3.20
C ASP A 44 18.49 -0.78 2.07
N TYR A 45 17.26 -0.40 1.78
CA TYR A 45 16.91 0.59 0.77
C TYR A 45 15.96 1.62 1.36
N ARG A 46 15.99 2.85 0.84
CA ARG A 46 14.88 3.79 0.99
C ARG A 46 14.00 3.76 -0.26
N GLY A 47 12.74 4.07 -0.12
CA GLY A 47 11.89 4.37 -1.26
C GLY A 47 10.60 5.04 -0.85
N CYS A 48 9.90 5.62 -1.81
CA CYS A 48 8.60 6.25 -1.55
C CYS A 48 7.65 5.25 -0.87
N ARG A 49 6.91 5.71 0.12
CA ARG A 49 5.97 4.88 0.89
C ARG A 49 5.05 4.03 0.00
N THR A 50 4.36 4.65 -0.96
CA THR A 50 3.49 3.94 -1.90
C THR A 50 4.22 2.85 -2.69
N ALA A 51 5.44 3.14 -3.16
CA ALA A 51 6.26 2.16 -3.88
C ALA A 51 6.63 0.95 -3.01
N VAL A 52 7.02 1.19 -1.77
CA VAL A 52 7.37 0.13 -0.82
C VAL A 52 6.14 -0.72 -0.45
N GLU A 53 5.00 -0.09 -0.21
CA GLU A 53 3.75 -0.80 0.10
C GLU A 53 3.27 -1.66 -1.07
N ASN A 54 3.28 -1.12 -2.30
CA ASN A 54 2.94 -1.86 -3.52
C ASN A 54 3.90 -3.03 -3.76
N PHE A 55 5.20 -2.79 -3.57
CA PHE A 55 6.23 -3.83 -3.64
C PHE A 55 5.95 -4.96 -2.65
N LEU A 56 5.78 -4.65 -1.37
CA LEU A 56 5.55 -5.66 -0.32
C LEU A 56 4.26 -6.45 -0.54
N ARG A 57 3.19 -5.77 -1.02
CA ARG A 57 1.94 -6.43 -1.40
C ARG A 57 2.18 -7.50 -2.45
N LYS A 58 2.84 -7.16 -3.56
CA LYS A 58 3.14 -8.13 -4.62
C LYS A 58 4.17 -9.17 -4.17
N TRP A 59 5.13 -8.77 -3.34
CA TRP A 59 6.14 -9.68 -2.79
C TRP A 59 5.50 -10.83 -2.02
N SER A 60 4.53 -10.51 -1.16
CA SER A 60 3.81 -11.49 -0.33
C SER A 60 3.05 -12.56 -1.13
N GLN A 61 2.76 -12.32 -2.41
CA GLN A 61 1.92 -13.20 -3.23
C GLN A 61 2.70 -14.35 -3.91
N GLY A 62 4.03 -14.28 -3.97
CA GLY A 62 4.77 -15.27 -4.78
C GLY A 62 6.26 -15.41 -4.49
N HIS A 63 6.80 -14.72 -3.48
CA HIS A 63 8.23 -14.80 -3.19
C HIS A 63 8.61 -15.92 -2.20
N ASN A 64 9.91 -16.23 -2.21
CA ASN A 64 10.51 -17.28 -1.40
C ASN A 64 10.34 -16.97 0.10
N PRO A 65 9.76 -17.87 0.91
CA PRO A 65 9.56 -17.66 2.35
C PRO A 65 10.89 -17.55 3.15
N ALA A 66 12.02 -17.96 2.57
CA ALA A 66 13.34 -17.79 3.18
C ALA A 66 13.83 -16.32 3.16
N ILE A 67 13.20 -15.45 2.38
CA ILE A 67 13.56 -14.03 2.29
C ILE A 67 12.45 -13.20 2.92
N THR A 68 12.80 -12.47 3.98
CA THR A 68 11.89 -11.54 4.64
C THR A 68 12.07 -10.15 4.06
N ALA A 69 10.98 -9.52 3.63
CA ALA A 69 10.95 -8.13 3.22
C ALA A 69 10.01 -7.34 4.15
N VAL A 70 10.49 -6.22 4.69
CA VAL A 70 9.71 -5.41 5.64
C VAL A 70 9.95 -3.92 5.43
N GLY A 71 8.86 -3.14 5.51
CA GLY A 71 8.90 -1.69 5.62
C GLY A 71 9.09 -1.26 7.08
N ILE A 72 10.08 -0.43 7.34
CA ILE A 72 10.45 0.11 8.64
C ILE A 72 10.17 1.62 8.62
N PHE A 73 9.47 2.09 9.65
CA PHE A 73 9.00 3.46 9.81
C PHE A 73 9.59 4.11 11.07
N ASP A 74 10.91 3.95 11.26
CA ASP A 74 11.65 4.49 12.41
C ASP A 74 12.30 5.86 12.12
N GLY A 75 12.14 6.37 10.89
CA GLY A 75 12.74 7.62 10.42
C GLY A 75 14.20 7.48 9.98
N PHE A 76 14.79 6.28 10.06
CA PHE A 76 16.05 5.99 9.42
C PHE A 76 15.83 5.80 7.92
N LEU A 77 16.69 6.41 7.09
CA LEU A 77 16.63 6.27 5.63
C LEU A 77 17.99 5.79 5.13
N PRO A 78 18.07 4.57 4.56
CA PRO A 78 19.30 4.09 3.96
C PRO A 78 19.77 4.97 2.79
N ASP A 79 21.07 4.97 2.54
CA ASP A 79 21.67 5.75 1.45
C ASP A 79 21.20 5.27 0.06
N HIS A 80 20.91 3.98 -0.07
CA HIS A 80 20.52 3.37 -1.34
C HIS A 80 19.02 3.48 -1.57
N ARG A 81 18.61 4.02 -2.73
CA ARG A 81 17.20 4.00 -3.15
C ARG A 81 16.83 2.64 -3.73
N MET A 82 15.57 2.24 -3.57
CA MET A 82 15.06 0.98 -4.09
C MET A 82 15.29 0.89 -5.60
N PRO A 83 15.93 -0.18 -6.10
CA PRO A 83 16.08 -0.37 -7.54
C PRO A 83 14.69 -0.57 -8.16
N CYS A 84 14.47 0.06 -9.31
CA CYS A 84 13.21 0.02 -10.05
C CYS A 84 12.00 0.57 -9.26
N GLU A 85 12.21 1.54 -8.35
CA GLU A 85 11.13 2.17 -7.58
C GLU A 85 9.94 2.62 -8.45
N GLU A 86 10.23 3.20 -9.63
CA GLU A 86 9.22 3.68 -10.58
C GLU A 86 8.21 2.61 -11.00
N LEU A 87 8.61 1.33 -11.01
CA LEU A 87 7.71 0.21 -11.34
C LEU A 87 6.61 -0.02 -10.30
N TRP A 88 6.78 0.56 -9.11
CA TRP A 88 5.92 0.32 -7.95
C TRP A 88 5.14 1.56 -7.54
N LEU A 89 5.33 2.68 -8.23
CA LEU A 89 4.60 3.92 -7.96
C LEU A 89 3.11 3.83 -8.30
N LEU A 90 2.72 2.83 -9.10
CA LEU A 90 1.33 2.55 -9.46
C LEU A 90 0.95 1.12 -9.00
N PRO A 91 -0.31 0.90 -8.61
CA PRO A 91 -0.77 -0.36 -8.00
C PRO A 91 -0.85 -1.57 -8.92
#